data_AF-A0AAU0YAH0-F1
#
_entry.id   AF-A0AAU0YAH0-F1
#
_cell.length_a   1.000
_cell.length_b   1.000
_cell.length_c   1.000
_cell.angle_alpha   90.00
_cell.angle_beta   90.00
_cell.angle_gamma   90.00
#
_symmetry.space_group_name_H-M   'P 1'
#
loop_
_entity.id
_entity.type
_entity.pdbx_description
1 polymer ?
#
loop_
_entity_poly.entity_id
_entity_poly.type
_entity_poly.pdbx_seq_one_letter_code
_entity_poly.pdbx_strand_id
1 'polypeptide(L)'
;MATWTDTDGGTLELKPDGTFTADDVCGNFFDFDADEQVNEPRSGSGTWRDSEWKGQTSVDMSFKADGVSFGYEALRDGRTLKLWTYVGDPDEGHPLCILTPR
;
A
#
# COMPACT_ATOMS: atom_id res chain seq x y z
N MET A 1 -8.83 13.90 2.06
CA MET A 1 -9.03 12.71 1.23
C MET A 1 -8.00 12.78 0.13
N ALA A 2 -7.29 11.70 -0.14
CA ALA A 2 -6.32 11.60 -1.21
C ALA A 2 -6.57 10.30 -1.98
N THR A 3 -6.58 10.39 -3.31
CA THR A 3 -6.72 9.23 -4.19
C THR A 3 -5.38 8.99 -4.87
N TRP A 4 -4.98 7.73 -4.87
CA TRP A 4 -3.74 7.24 -5.44
C TRP A 4 -4.07 6.19 -6.49
N THR A 5 -3.22 6.08 -7.51
CA THR A 5 -3.41 5.11 -8.60
C THR A 5 -2.08 4.44 -8.90
N ASP A 6 -2.11 3.13 -9.08
CA ASP A 6 -0.97 2.34 -9.52
C ASP A 6 -0.86 2.31 -11.06
N THR A 7 0.14 1.61 -11.58
CA THR A 7 0.42 1.54 -13.01
C THR A 7 -0.60 0.73 -13.82
N ASP A 8 -1.33 -0.17 -13.15
CA ASP A 8 -2.28 -1.08 -13.79
C ASP A 8 -3.73 -0.59 -13.67
N GLY A 9 -3.94 0.51 -12.94
CA GLY A 9 -5.21 1.21 -12.81
C GLY A 9 -5.93 0.98 -11.48
N GLY A 10 -5.31 0.21 -10.57
CA GLY A 10 -5.79 0.03 -9.22
C GLY A 10 -5.79 1.34 -8.44
N THR A 11 -6.73 1.49 -7.52
CA THR A 11 -6.94 2.74 -6.79
C THR A 11 -6.94 2.55 -5.29
N LEU A 12 -6.38 3.55 -4.60
CA LEU A 12 -6.38 3.66 -3.15
C LEU A 12 -6.88 5.04 -2.73
N GLU A 13 -7.95 5.07 -1.96
CA GLU A 13 -8.47 6.29 -1.35
C GLU A 13 -8.17 6.31 0.14
N LEU A 14 -7.34 7.27 0.57
CA LEU A 14 -7.02 7.52 1.98
C LEU A 14 -7.90 8.65 2.51
N LYS A 15 -8.72 8.35 3.51
CA LYS A 15 -9.65 9.31 4.14
C LYS A 15 -9.02 9.90 5.40
N PRO A 16 -9.24 11.19 5.70
CA PRO A 16 -8.64 11.84 6.88
C PRO A 16 -9.07 11.27 8.23
N ASP A 17 -10.14 10.47 8.26
CA ASP A 17 -10.63 9.78 9.45
C ASP A 17 -9.85 8.50 9.79
N GLY A 18 -8.76 8.22 9.06
CA GLY A 18 -7.95 7.03 9.24
C GLY A 18 -8.54 5.78 8.58
N THR A 19 -9.51 5.92 7.68
CA THR A 19 -10.05 4.81 6.90
C THR A 19 -9.61 4.85 5.44
N PHE A 20 -9.61 3.70 4.77
CA PHE A 20 -9.33 3.63 3.34
C PHE A 20 -10.31 2.74 2.58
N THR A 21 -10.38 2.96 1.27
CA THR A 21 -10.96 2.03 0.30
C THR A 21 -9.95 1.75 -0.80
N ALA A 22 -9.81 0.49 -1.17
CA ALA A 22 -8.93 0.01 -2.22
C ALA A 22 -9.76 -0.74 -3.27
N ASP A 23 -9.37 -0.58 -4.53
CA ASP A 23 -9.94 -1.30 -5.67
C ASP A 23 -8.78 -1.78 -6.54
N ASP A 24 -8.58 -3.10 -6.59
CA ASP A 24 -7.54 -3.78 -7.37
C ASP A 24 -6.13 -3.19 -7.19
N VAL A 25 -5.80 -2.75 -5.97
CA VAL A 25 -4.54 -2.05 -5.71
C VAL A 25 -3.39 -3.04 -5.59
N CYS A 26 -2.25 -2.75 -6.24
CA CYS A 26 -1.02 -3.52 -6.02
C CYS A 26 -0.54 -3.44 -4.56
N GLY A 27 0.26 -4.38 -4.09
CA GLY A 27 0.84 -4.33 -2.75
C GLY A 27 1.54 -5.62 -2.37
N ASN A 28 2.33 -5.55 -1.30
CA ASN A 28 2.96 -6.71 -0.66
C ASN A 28 2.17 -7.07 0.59
N PHE A 29 1.04 -7.75 0.41
CA PHE A 29 0.12 -8.00 1.50
C PHE A 29 0.61 -9.19 2.33
N PHE A 30 0.49 -9.08 3.65
CA PHE A 30 0.80 -10.17 4.55
C PHE A 30 -0.48 -10.62 5.27
N ASP A 31 -0.80 -11.90 5.11
CA ASP A 31 -1.86 -12.55 5.88
C ASP A 31 -1.24 -13.10 7.17
N PHE A 32 -1.59 -12.48 8.30
CA PHE A 32 -1.10 -12.89 9.61
C PHE A 32 -1.68 -14.23 10.08
N ASP A 33 -2.89 -14.60 9.64
CA ASP A 33 -3.53 -15.84 10.06
C ASP A 33 -2.95 -17.04 9.32
N ALA A 34 -2.58 -16.85 8.04
CA ALA A 34 -1.96 -17.87 7.20
C ALA A 34 -0.42 -17.87 7.23
N ASP A 35 0.22 -16.84 7.82
CA ASP A 35 1.68 -16.65 7.85
C ASP A 35 2.29 -16.65 6.43
N GLU A 36 1.61 -16.00 5.48
CA GLU A 36 2.00 -16.00 4.07
C GLU A 36 1.90 -14.62 3.41
N GLN A 37 2.73 -14.41 2.37
CA GLN A 37 2.62 -13.26 1.49
C GLN A 37 1.53 -13.49 0.45
N VAL A 38 0.70 -12.48 0.25
CA VAL A 38 -0.35 -12.44 -0.76
C VAL A 38 -0.01 -11.29 -1.70
N ASN A 39 0.49 -11.62 -2.89
CA ASN A 39 1.04 -10.64 -3.83
C ASN A 39 0.08 -10.28 -4.98
N GLU A 40 -1.15 -10.78 -4.94
CA GLU A 40 -2.19 -10.43 -5.91
C GLU A 40 -2.81 -9.06 -5.58
N PRO A 41 -3.19 -8.26 -6.59
CA PRO A 41 -3.92 -7.02 -6.38
C PRO A 41 -5.18 -7.20 -5.53
N ARG A 42 -5.52 -6.18 -4.75
CA ARG A 42 -6.49 -6.33 -3.67
C ARG A 42 -7.51 -5.20 -3.59
N SER A 43 -8.77 -5.58 -3.51
CA SER A 43 -9.88 -4.67 -3.18
C SER A 43 -10.33 -4.82 -1.73
N GLY A 44 -10.84 -3.74 -1.15
CA GLY A 44 -11.43 -3.79 0.18
C GLY A 44 -11.43 -2.46 0.91
N SER A 45 -11.64 -2.51 2.22
CA SER A 45 -11.59 -1.34 3.08
C SER A 45 -10.97 -1.67 4.43
N GLY A 46 -10.46 -0.63 5.08
CA GLY A 46 -9.68 -0.82 6.29
C GLY A 46 -9.37 0.47 7.02
N THR A 47 -8.37 0.41 7.88
CA THR A 47 -7.79 1.58 8.54
C THR A 47 -6.37 1.79 8.08
N TRP A 48 -5.94 3.05 8.05
CA TRP A 48 -4.57 3.44 7.76
C TRP A 48 -4.06 4.44 8.79
N ARG A 49 -2.74 4.51 8.90
CA ARG A 49 -2.02 5.55 9.65
C ARG A 49 -0.71 5.86 8.95
N ASP A 50 -0.22 7.08 9.09
CA ASP A 50 1.19 7.35 8.83
C ASP A 50 2.05 6.88 10.00
N SER A 51 3.27 6.45 9.67
CA SER A 51 4.31 6.10 10.64
C SER A 51 5.66 6.62 10.16
N GLU A 52 6.59 6.82 11.09
CA GLU A 52 7.96 7.24 10.75
C GLU A 52 8.95 6.34 11.48
N TRP A 53 9.91 5.79 10.74
CA TRP A 53 11.01 5.02 11.29
C TRP A 53 12.34 5.42 10.65
N LYS A 54 13.30 5.84 11.47
CA LYS A 54 14.64 6.28 11.02
C LYS A 54 14.60 7.31 9.87
N GLY A 55 13.61 8.21 9.89
CA GLY A 55 13.44 9.25 8.88
C GLY A 55 12.75 8.79 7.58
N GLN A 56 12.30 7.54 7.49
CA GLN A 56 11.43 7.04 6.43
C GLN A 56 9.98 7.11 6.90
N THR A 57 9.13 7.82 6.16
CA THR A 57 7.69 7.85 6.40
C THR A 57 7.03 6.70 5.66
N SER A 58 6.05 6.05 6.29
CA SER A 58 5.27 4.97 5.70
C SER A 58 3.77 5.19 5.94
N VAL A 59 2.96 4.53 5.13
CA VAL A 59 1.50 4.42 5.30
C VAL A 59 1.21 2.96 5.62
N ASP A 60 0.91 2.68 6.89
CA ASP A 60 0.56 1.35 7.37
C ASP A 60 -0.95 1.14 7.22
N MET A 61 -1.34 -0.04 6.74
CA MET A 61 -2.72 -0.35 6.39
C MET A 61 -3.13 -1.71 6.93
N SER A 62 -4.39 -1.83 7.34
CA SER A 62 -4.99 -3.08 7.82
C SER A 62 -6.40 -3.24 7.27
N PHE A 63 -6.65 -4.35 6.57
CA PHE A 63 -7.95 -4.70 6.02
C PHE A 63 -8.88 -5.25 7.11
N LYS A 64 -10.15 -4.81 7.10
CA LYS A 64 -11.13 -5.24 8.11
C LYS A 64 -11.59 -6.69 7.97
N ALA A 65 -11.54 -7.23 6.75
CA ALA A 65 -12.20 -8.50 6.43
C ALA A 65 -11.43 -9.72 6.96
N ASP A 66 -10.10 -9.65 6.95
CA ASP A 66 -9.25 -10.84 7.08
C ASP A 66 -7.88 -10.57 7.72
N GLY A 67 -7.72 -9.47 8.47
CA GLY A 67 -6.48 -9.20 9.23
C GLY A 67 -5.24 -8.91 8.36
N VAL A 68 -5.36 -9.01 7.04
CA VAL A 68 -4.30 -8.71 6.09
C VAL A 68 -3.82 -7.28 6.27
N SER A 69 -2.51 -7.12 6.43
CA SER A 69 -1.89 -5.82 6.64
C SER A 69 -0.69 -5.64 5.73
N PHE A 70 -0.34 -4.39 5.49
CA PHE A 70 0.76 -4.02 4.61
C PHE A 70 1.16 -2.56 4.83
N GLY A 71 2.26 -2.14 4.22
CA GLY A 71 2.72 -0.77 4.28
C GLY A 71 3.32 -0.30 2.96
N TYR A 72 3.10 0.98 2.65
CA TYR A 72 3.84 1.68 1.62
C TYR A 72 4.85 2.62 2.24
N GLU A 73 6.04 2.69 1.65
CA GLU A 73 6.97 3.77 1.93
C GLU A 73 6.57 5.02 1.14
N ALA A 74 6.63 6.18 1.78
CA ALA A 74 6.42 7.46 1.13
C ALA A 74 7.76 8.03 0.63
N LEU A 75 7.82 8.33 -0.66
CA LEU A 75 8.98 8.93 -1.31
C LEU A 75 8.57 10.21 -2.03
N ARG A 76 9.32 11.30 -1.80
CA ARG A 76 9.20 12.51 -2.59
C ARG A 76 10.31 12.53 -3.64
N ASP A 77 9.93 12.38 -4.90
CA ASP A 77 10.80 12.46 -6.06
C ASP A 77 10.57 13.80 -6.78
N GLY A 78 11.39 14.79 -6.43
CA GLY A 78 11.22 16.17 -6.88
C GLY A 78 9.88 16.76 -6.41
N ARG A 79 8.96 17.01 -7.35
CA ARG A 79 7.61 17.51 -7.06
C ARG A 79 6.57 16.39 -6.95
N THR A 80 6.94 15.16 -7.28
CA THR A 80 6.04 14.01 -7.29
C THR A 80 6.14 13.29 -5.95
N LEU A 81 5.02 13.10 -5.28
CA LEU A 81 4.91 12.20 -4.13
C LEU A 81 4.56 10.81 -4.65
N LYS A 82 5.19 9.79 -4.09
CA LYS A 82 4.99 8.39 -4.44
C LYS A 82 4.77 7.59 -3.16
N LEU A 83 3.86 6.63 -3.22
CA LEU A 83 3.82 5.51 -2.27
C LEU A 83 4.38 4.29 -2.99
N TRP A 84 5.21 3.49 -2.34
CA TRP A 84 5.82 2.35 -3.00
C TRP A 84 6.12 1.20 -2.05
N THR A 85 6.21 -0.01 -2.61
CA THR A 85 6.67 -1.21 -1.90
C THR A 85 7.21 -2.24 -2.91
N TYR A 86 8.09 -3.13 -2.45
CA TYR A 86 8.47 -4.32 -3.22
C TYR A 86 7.37 -5.36 -3.06
N VAL A 87 6.83 -5.86 -4.18
CA VAL A 87 5.94 -7.03 -4.17
C VAL A 87 6.82 -8.28 -4.18
N GLY A 88 6.72 -9.19 -3.22
CA GLY A 88 7.60 -10.36 -3.17
C GLY A 88 9.08 -10.04 -2.88
N ASP A 89 9.97 -11.02 -3.08
CA ASP A 89 11.42 -10.87 -2.88
C ASP A 89 12.07 -9.99 -3.98
N PRO A 90 12.70 -8.85 -3.65
CA PRO A 90 13.38 -7.99 -4.61
C PRO A 90 14.42 -8.71 -5.49
N ASP A 91 15.07 -9.75 -4.96
CA ASP A 91 16.11 -10.50 -5.66
C ASP A 91 15.53 -11.45 -6.73
N GLU A 92 14.23 -11.73 -6.69
CA GLU A 92 13.51 -12.54 -7.67
C GLU A 92 13.01 -11.73 -8.88
N GLY A 93 13.28 -10.41 -8.92
CA GLY A 93 12.92 -9.53 -10.03
C GLY A 93 11.43 -9.19 -10.09
N HIS A 94 10.73 -9.29 -8.96
CA HIS A 94 9.31 -8.93 -8.87
C HIS A 94 9.08 -7.42 -9.12
N PRO A 95 7.90 -7.04 -9.65
CA PRO A 95 7.60 -5.66 -9.96
C PRO A 95 7.48 -4.79 -8.69
N LEU A 96 7.90 -3.52 -8.80
CA LEU A 96 7.61 -2.51 -7.78
C LEU A 96 6.14 -2.11 -7.85
N CYS A 97 5.45 -2.16 -6.72
CA CYS A 97 4.17 -1.47 -6.60
C CYS A 97 4.45 0.01 -6.33
N ILE A 98 3.98 0.89 -7.20
CA ILE A 98 4.15 2.33 -7.10
C ILE A 98 2.80 2.98 -7.30
N LEU A 99 2.39 3.82 -6.34
CA LEU A 99 1.23 4.67 -6.47
C LEU A 99 1.62 6.13 -6.56
N THR A 100 0.88 6.83 -7.40
CA THR A 100 0.99 8.29 -7.53
C THR A 100 -0.34 8.95 -7.21
N PRO A 101 -0.33 10.16 -6.64
CA PRO A 101 -1.55 10.89 -6.37
C PRO A 101 -2.23 11.24 -7.70
N ARG A 102 -3.55 11.04 -7.75
CA ARG A 102 -4.38 11.40 -8.90
C ARG A 102 -4.65 12.90 -8.98
#